data_AF-A0A3N9UBS8-F1
#
_entry.id   AF-A0A3N9UBS8-F1
#
_cell.length_a   1.000
_cell.length_b   1.000
_cell.length_c   1.000
_cell.angle_alpha   90.00
_cell.angle_beta   90.00
_cell.angle_gamma   90.00
#
_symmetry.space_group_name_H-M   'P 1'
#
loop_
_entity.id
_entity.type
_entity.pdbx_description
1 polymer ?
#
loop_
_entity_poly.entity_id
_entity_poly.type
_entity_poly.pdbx_seq_one_letter_code
_entity_poly.pdbx_strand_id
1 'polypeptide(L)'
;MKKQKLFNTAIATAMAAGAVVAVAPTDADAATKSFKDLTTNNSHYNTIMNLLERELISGYPNGTFKPNDAVQRGHAALIIANVLGLDKTNVTDPGFKDVPKTHPYYGAIAALANKGIIGGYADGSYGVKDTLTRGQMAVIIKNAFELEANGQTAPFTDIVKHPYKEHITALYVNKVTSGKTATKFDAASSVTRGQLSTFVVKAEEAQKEASKELTIVEIKDGQVVTNKGTYDIDPAVAAVFTEANAAALKNALVGLEIEKTTTAVASLNNFVAAEAIGKIVGIKSLTITAENVSFDGGKVSIPNVTVNGNNVVVNNVVADKIEVAKGLTVELKGVEVKEIAVPADTKLTLDPTSVVDKITLPKGAKIEDVVTNYNEVKDKIKEVVEVDESGNENPTNPTNPTEPGGNTGGSGGGGGGGNNTPTPAELKAQFITKVTSNITEAHSKQGADPYVTSEAPTLGADGVYDIVVTIHKTGAGAVELVNYKDEVLPFFSNNVNEVSNVQFNSASPIAVTSANRGAIMGSLVDALDVDIIGGTLGDLVGEELDVKLWVTNAGNEPVEFDIIFE
;
A
#
# COMPACT_ATOMS: atom_id res chain seq x y z
N MET A 1 7.76 71.93 -13.11
CA MET A 1 6.78 71.61 -12.06
C MET A 1 7.29 70.43 -11.25
N LYS A 2 7.81 70.70 -10.05
CA LYS A 2 7.99 69.73 -8.94
C LYS A 2 6.95 70.10 -7.89
N LYS A 3 6.38 69.12 -7.20
CA LYS A 3 6.17 69.05 -5.74
C LYS A 3 5.05 68.06 -5.40
N GLN A 4 5.43 66.84 -5.05
CA GLN A 4 4.72 66.11 -4.00
C GLN A 4 5.10 66.75 -2.66
N LYS A 5 4.09 67.09 -1.86
CA LYS A 5 4.25 67.72 -0.55
C LYS A 5 4.56 66.65 0.50
N LEU A 6 5.72 66.82 1.12
CA LEU A 6 6.05 66.36 2.46
C LEU A 6 5.10 67.02 3.49
N PHE A 7 4.74 66.28 4.53
CA PHE A 7 4.65 66.85 5.87
C PHE A 7 5.60 66.07 6.79
N ASN A 8 6.72 66.73 7.07
CA ASN A 8 7.61 66.43 8.18
C ASN A 8 7.02 67.07 9.45
N THR A 9 7.05 66.35 10.57
CA THR A 9 7.30 66.97 11.88
C THR A 9 8.49 66.26 12.52
N ALA A 10 9.63 66.93 12.39
CA ALA A 10 10.86 66.86 13.18
C ALA A 10 10.64 67.46 14.59
N ILE A 11 11.45 67.34 15.66
CA ILE A 11 12.73 66.70 16.08
C ILE A 11 12.85 67.03 17.60
N ALA A 12 13.49 66.19 18.43
CA ALA A 12 14.55 66.56 19.40
C ALA A 12 14.77 65.43 20.44
N THR A 13 15.71 64.49 20.23
CA THR A 13 17.16 64.51 20.54
C THR A 13 17.49 64.17 22.01
N ALA A 14 18.01 62.96 22.21
CA ALA A 14 19.24 62.72 22.97
C ALA A 14 19.95 61.48 22.41
N MET A 15 21.04 61.69 21.67
CA MET A 15 21.95 60.63 21.25
C MET A 15 22.84 60.22 22.44
N ALA A 16 22.96 58.92 22.68
CA ALA A 16 24.14 58.33 23.29
C ALA A 16 24.54 57.13 22.42
N ALA A 17 25.80 57.15 21.99
CA ALA A 17 26.40 56.19 21.09
C ALA A 17 26.41 54.76 21.68
N GLY A 18 26.10 53.77 20.84
CA GLY A 18 26.28 52.36 21.13
C GLY A 18 26.25 51.56 19.82
N ALA A 19 27.31 50.81 19.57
CA ALA A 19 27.63 49.98 18.41
C ALA A 19 26.48 49.56 17.48
N VAL A 20 26.74 49.67 16.16
CA VAL A 20 26.03 48.90 15.14
C VAL A 20 26.33 47.41 15.39
N VAL A 21 25.42 46.72 16.05
CA VAL A 21 25.36 45.26 15.95
C VAL A 21 24.65 44.97 14.65
N ALA A 22 25.35 44.39 13.68
CA ALA A 22 24.72 43.72 12.58
C ALA A 22 23.81 42.64 13.17
N VAL A 23 22.50 42.89 13.19
CA VAL A 23 21.53 41.82 13.43
C VAL A 23 21.58 40.98 12.17
N ALA A 24 22.32 39.87 12.25
CA ALA A 24 22.20 38.78 11.29
C ALA A 24 20.70 38.50 11.08
N PRO A 25 20.24 38.16 9.86
CA PRO A 25 18.92 37.57 9.72
C PRO A 25 18.86 36.43 10.73
N THR A 26 17.94 36.54 11.69
CA THR A 26 17.58 35.38 12.49
C THR A 26 17.01 34.41 11.48
N ASP A 27 17.77 33.35 11.20
CA ASP A 27 17.23 32.17 10.56
C ASP A 27 15.94 31.86 11.32
N ALA A 28 14.82 32.09 10.64
CA ALA A 28 13.51 31.77 11.16
C ALA A 28 13.54 30.25 11.35
N ASP A 29 13.79 29.88 12.60
CA ASP A 29 13.68 28.54 13.15
C ASP A 29 12.54 27.84 12.42
N ALA A 30 12.83 26.71 11.78
CA ALA A 30 11.79 25.80 11.30
C ALA A 30 11.07 25.30 12.56
N ALA A 31 10.15 26.11 13.07
CA ALA A 31 9.44 25.84 14.29
C ALA A 31 8.61 24.59 14.04
N THR A 32 9.06 23.47 14.57
CA THR A 32 8.30 22.22 14.61
C THR A 32 6.90 22.56 15.14
N LYS A 33 5.87 22.44 14.29
CA LYS A 33 4.48 22.75 14.62
C LYS A 33 4.05 21.82 15.77
N SER A 34 4.19 22.28 17.00
CA SER A 34 3.86 21.53 18.22
C SER A 34 2.64 22.14 18.91
N PHE A 35 1.80 21.28 19.50
CA PHE A 35 0.58 21.71 20.20
C PHE A 35 0.57 21.13 21.62
N LYS A 36 0.06 21.91 22.58
CA LYS A 36 0.07 21.55 24.00
C LYS A 36 -0.73 20.28 24.33
N ASP A 37 -1.69 19.93 23.49
CA ASP A 37 -2.67 18.86 23.67
C ASP A 37 -2.56 17.77 22.60
N LEU A 38 -1.45 17.76 21.83
CA LEU A 38 -1.17 16.76 20.82
C LEU A 38 0.23 16.18 21.07
N THR A 39 0.26 14.95 21.56
CA THR A 39 1.49 14.18 21.79
C THR A 39 1.54 12.96 20.87
N THR A 40 2.72 12.37 20.69
CA THR A 40 2.95 11.18 19.87
C THR A 40 2.10 9.97 20.29
N ASN A 41 1.63 9.93 21.54
CA ASN A 41 0.76 8.87 22.06
C ASN A 41 -0.71 9.02 21.61
N ASN A 42 -1.09 10.12 20.95
CA ASN A 42 -2.42 10.25 20.37
C ASN A 42 -2.55 9.30 19.17
N SER A 43 -3.58 8.45 19.15
CA SER A 43 -3.82 7.48 18.07
C SER A 43 -3.99 8.11 16.68
N HIS A 44 -4.25 9.41 16.60
CA HIS A 44 -4.40 10.17 15.36
C HIS A 44 -3.18 11.07 15.05
N TYR A 45 -2.12 11.04 15.88
CA TYR A 45 -0.97 11.94 15.80
C TYR A 45 -0.36 12.01 14.40
N ASN A 46 0.02 10.87 13.82
CA ASN A 46 0.68 10.82 12.50
C ASN A 46 -0.19 11.45 11.40
N THR A 47 -1.48 11.10 11.37
CA THR A 47 -2.40 11.66 10.36
C THR A 47 -2.68 13.14 10.56
N ILE A 48 -2.66 13.63 11.80
CA ILE A 48 -2.75 15.06 12.11
C ILE A 48 -1.48 15.79 11.63
N MET A 49 -0.30 15.24 11.94
CA MET A 49 0.99 15.82 11.53
C MET A 49 1.14 15.86 10.01
N ASN A 50 0.77 14.78 9.30
CA ASN A 50 0.75 14.74 7.83
C ASN A 50 -0.02 15.93 7.24
N LEU A 51 -1.23 16.18 7.72
CA LEU A 51 -2.07 17.28 7.22
C LEU A 51 -1.54 18.66 7.64
N LEU A 52 -0.86 18.78 8.79
CA LEU A 52 -0.24 20.03 9.28
C LEU A 52 1.01 20.41 8.48
N GLU A 53 1.83 19.42 8.13
CA GLU A 53 3.04 19.57 7.32
C GLU A 53 2.69 19.98 5.89
N ARG A 54 1.60 19.43 5.34
CA ARG A 54 1.02 19.83 4.05
C ARG A 54 0.23 21.15 4.12
N GLU A 55 0.16 21.77 5.30
CA GLU A 55 -0.55 23.02 5.56
C GLU A 55 -2.06 23.00 5.24
N LEU A 56 -2.66 21.80 5.25
CA LEU A 56 -4.07 21.58 4.95
C LEU A 56 -4.96 21.81 6.17
N ILE A 57 -4.39 21.69 7.36
CA ILE A 57 -5.06 21.98 8.63
C ILE A 57 -4.16 22.86 9.51
N SER A 58 -4.77 23.49 10.51
CA SER A 58 -4.08 24.31 11.50
C SER A 58 -4.63 24.03 12.91
N GLY A 59 -3.87 24.40 13.94
CA GLY A 59 -4.39 24.47 15.31
C GLY A 59 -5.02 25.82 15.63
N TYR A 60 -5.30 26.02 16.91
CA TYR A 60 -5.94 27.21 17.45
C TYR A 60 -4.89 28.22 17.96
N PRO A 61 -5.21 29.52 18.00
CA PRO A 61 -4.27 30.58 18.43
C PRO A 61 -3.70 30.42 19.85
N ASN A 62 -4.35 29.64 20.71
CA ASN A 62 -3.91 29.34 22.08
C ASN A 62 -2.82 28.24 22.14
N GLY A 63 -2.40 27.71 20.99
CA GLY A 63 -1.38 26.66 20.87
C GLY A 63 -1.92 25.24 21.09
N THR A 64 -3.22 25.01 20.91
CA THR A 64 -3.86 23.68 21.00
C THR A 64 -4.36 23.21 19.64
N PHE A 65 -4.44 21.90 19.40
CA PHE A 65 -5.06 21.31 18.20
C PHE A 65 -6.49 20.80 18.44
N LYS A 66 -6.79 20.37 19.66
CA LYS A 66 -8.06 19.78 20.12
C LYS A 66 -8.44 18.49 19.37
N PRO A 67 -7.59 17.45 19.38
CA PRO A 67 -7.83 16.22 18.61
C PRO A 67 -9.07 15.44 19.07
N ASN A 68 -9.45 15.58 20.34
CA ASN A 68 -10.56 14.84 20.96
C ASN A 68 -11.88 15.60 20.93
N ASP A 69 -11.88 16.87 20.51
CA ASP A 69 -13.10 17.66 20.39
C ASP A 69 -13.90 17.23 19.17
N ALA A 70 -15.22 17.21 19.31
CA ALA A 70 -16.13 16.94 18.20
C ALA A 70 -15.98 18.02 17.10
N VAL A 71 -15.89 17.60 15.85
CA VAL A 71 -15.68 18.53 14.72
C VAL A 71 -17.02 19.08 14.23
N GLN A 72 -17.07 20.39 14.01
CA GLN A 72 -18.23 21.04 13.39
C GLN A 72 -18.23 20.80 11.88
N ARG A 73 -19.41 20.73 11.26
CA ARG A 73 -19.60 20.52 9.81
C ARG A 73 -18.83 21.55 8.99
N GLY A 74 -18.84 22.83 9.38
CA GLY A 74 -18.06 23.87 8.72
C GLY A 74 -16.54 23.65 8.76
N HIS A 75 -16.01 23.18 9.90
CA HIS A 75 -14.59 22.82 10.02
C HIS A 75 -14.24 21.62 9.14
N ALA A 76 -15.10 20.62 9.11
CA ALA A 76 -14.89 19.44 8.26
C ALA A 76 -14.90 19.82 6.77
N ALA A 77 -15.82 20.68 6.34
CA ALA A 77 -15.87 21.19 4.97
C ALA A 77 -14.57 21.91 4.58
N LEU A 78 -14.02 22.75 5.46
CA LEU A 78 -12.75 23.43 5.19
C LEU A 78 -11.59 22.44 5.02
N ILE A 79 -11.46 21.47 5.92
CA ILE A 79 -10.39 20.46 5.87
C ILE A 79 -10.47 19.66 4.57
N ILE A 80 -11.65 19.15 4.24
CA ILE A 80 -11.84 18.30 3.06
C ILE A 80 -11.63 19.10 1.77
N ALA A 81 -12.12 20.34 1.69
CA ALA A 81 -11.87 21.20 0.54
C ALA A 81 -10.38 21.52 0.35
N ASN A 82 -9.62 21.66 1.44
CA ASN A 82 -8.18 21.85 1.38
C ASN A 82 -7.48 20.58 0.85
N VAL A 83 -7.82 19.41 1.38
CA VAL A 83 -7.22 18.13 0.96
C VAL A 83 -7.48 17.86 -0.51
N LEU A 84 -8.68 18.14 -0.99
CA LEU A 84 -9.04 18.01 -2.40
C LEU A 84 -8.46 19.12 -3.30
N GLY A 85 -7.77 20.12 -2.73
CA GLY A 85 -7.18 21.22 -3.49
C GLY A 85 -8.21 22.09 -4.23
N LEU A 86 -9.42 22.22 -3.71
CA LEU A 86 -10.51 22.92 -4.41
C LEU A 86 -10.29 24.44 -4.43
N ASP A 87 -10.68 25.08 -5.54
CA ASP A 87 -10.83 26.54 -5.60
C ASP A 87 -12.04 26.97 -4.76
N LYS A 88 -11.76 27.76 -3.71
CA LYS A 88 -12.74 28.26 -2.74
C LYS A 88 -13.17 29.70 -3.04
N THR A 89 -12.63 30.31 -4.09
CA THR A 89 -12.85 31.71 -4.46
C THR A 89 -13.80 31.86 -5.64
N ASN A 90 -13.65 31.02 -6.67
CA ASN A 90 -14.50 31.02 -7.86
C ASN A 90 -15.61 29.98 -7.73
N VAL A 91 -16.53 30.23 -6.80
CA VAL A 91 -17.63 29.30 -6.45
C VAL A 91 -19.00 29.85 -6.82
N THR A 92 -19.91 28.95 -7.19
CA THR A 92 -21.33 29.28 -7.37
C THR A 92 -22.06 29.16 -6.03
N ASP A 93 -22.88 30.16 -5.71
CA ASP A 93 -23.58 30.20 -4.43
C ASP A 93 -24.55 29.02 -4.26
N PRO A 94 -24.34 28.13 -3.28
CA PRO A 94 -25.23 26.99 -3.06
C PRO A 94 -26.56 27.39 -2.39
N GLY A 95 -26.71 28.64 -1.93
CA GLY A 95 -27.97 29.15 -1.39
C GLY A 95 -28.31 28.73 0.04
N PHE A 96 -27.34 28.21 0.81
CA PHE A 96 -27.56 27.84 2.21
C PHE A 96 -27.85 29.06 3.09
N LYS A 97 -28.98 29.04 3.80
CA LYS A 97 -29.48 30.20 4.57
C LYS A 97 -28.59 30.61 5.75
N ASP A 98 -27.86 29.68 6.33
CA ASP A 98 -26.99 29.87 7.51
C ASP A 98 -25.51 30.09 7.16
N VAL A 99 -25.16 30.17 5.87
CA VAL A 99 -23.78 30.38 5.41
C VAL A 99 -23.71 31.64 4.54
N PRO A 100 -23.68 32.85 5.13
CA PRO A 100 -23.52 34.07 4.37
C PRO A 100 -22.16 34.09 3.65
N LYS A 101 -22.04 34.83 2.54
CA LYS A 101 -20.80 34.95 1.73
C LYS A 101 -19.58 35.46 2.53
N THR A 102 -19.84 36.17 3.63
CA THR A 102 -18.82 36.68 4.56
C THR A 102 -18.36 35.63 5.58
N HIS A 103 -19.00 34.46 5.64
CA HIS A 103 -18.62 33.40 6.56
C HIS A 103 -17.26 32.81 6.17
N PRO A 104 -16.34 32.57 7.12
CA PRO A 104 -14.98 32.09 6.81
C PRO A 104 -14.94 30.75 6.06
N TYR A 105 -15.97 29.91 6.23
CA TYR A 105 -16.09 28.62 5.55
C TYR A 105 -16.98 28.63 4.31
N TYR A 106 -17.51 29.80 3.91
CA TYR A 106 -18.40 29.92 2.76
C TYR A 106 -17.80 29.31 1.49
N GLY A 107 -16.57 29.70 1.14
CA GLY A 107 -15.90 29.23 -0.06
C GLY A 107 -15.71 27.72 -0.10
N ALA A 108 -15.30 27.11 1.02
CA ALA A 108 -15.12 25.66 1.13
C ALA A 108 -16.45 24.90 1.02
N ILE A 109 -17.49 25.38 1.71
CA ILE A 109 -18.83 24.78 1.66
C ILE A 109 -19.41 24.90 0.24
N ALA A 110 -19.30 26.06 -0.39
CA ALA A 110 -19.76 26.28 -1.76
C ALA A 110 -19.02 25.39 -2.77
N ALA A 111 -17.69 25.30 -2.70
CA ALA A 111 -16.90 24.46 -3.59
C ALA A 111 -17.30 22.98 -3.52
N LEU A 112 -17.43 22.45 -2.30
CA LEU A 112 -17.86 21.06 -2.07
C LEU A 112 -19.30 20.82 -2.53
N ALA A 113 -20.20 21.78 -2.32
CA ALA A 113 -21.59 21.68 -2.77
C ALA A 113 -21.69 21.73 -4.30
N ASN A 114 -20.91 22.59 -4.96
CA ASN A 114 -20.85 22.65 -6.44
C ASN A 114 -20.32 21.34 -7.05
N LYS A 115 -19.50 20.59 -6.33
CA LYS A 115 -19.02 19.24 -6.70
C LYS A 115 -19.99 18.11 -6.31
N GLY A 116 -21.12 18.41 -5.67
CA GLY A 116 -22.07 17.40 -5.21
C GLY A 116 -21.59 16.55 -4.03
N ILE A 117 -20.48 16.93 -3.38
CA ILE A 117 -19.88 16.16 -2.28
C ILE A 117 -20.68 16.33 -0.99
N ILE A 118 -21.19 17.54 -0.75
CA ILE A 118 -21.99 17.87 0.43
C ILE A 118 -23.37 18.42 0.06
N GLY A 119 -24.33 18.20 0.94
CA GLY A 119 -25.66 18.81 0.89
C GLY A 119 -26.04 19.50 2.20
N GLY A 120 -27.15 20.23 2.17
CA GLY A 120 -27.78 20.85 3.33
C GLY A 120 -28.95 20.03 3.87
N TYR A 121 -29.58 20.53 4.91
CA TYR A 121 -30.83 20.01 5.44
C TYR A 121 -32.04 20.45 4.60
N ALA A 122 -33.17 19.77 4.80
CA ALA A 122 -34.40 20.05 4.07
C ALA A 122 -34.95 21.48 4.27
N ASP A 123 -34.56 22.16 5.35
CA ASP A 123 -34.96 23.55 5.62
C ASP A 123 -34.15 24.59 4.83
N GLY A 124 -33.15 24.16 4.05
CA GLY A 124 -32.27 25.00 3.25
C GLY A 124 -31.05 25.55 4.01
N SER A 125 -30.77 25.07 5.22
CA SER A 125 -29.52 25.34 5.93
C SER A 125 -28.46 24.26 5.65
N TYR A 126 -27.19 24.58 5.86
CA TYR A 126 -26.09 23.61 5.84
C TYR A 126 -25.82 22.99 7.22
N GLY A 127 -26.12 23.73 8.30
CA GLY A 127 -25.78 23.35 9.67
C GLY A 127 -24.32 23.65 10.00
N VAL A 128 -23.81 24.83 9.63
CA VAL A 128 -22.35 25.12 9.66
C VAL A 128 -21.70 24.98 11.05
N LYS A 129 -22.48 25.18 12.13
CA LYS A 129 -22.04 25.05 13.53
C LYS A 129 -22.37 23.70 14.16
N ASP A 130 -23.12 22.85 13.48
CA ASP A 130 -23.52 21.56 14.03
C ASP A 130 -22.34 20.60 14.04
N THR A 131 -22.35 19.68 15.00
CA THR A 131 -21.37 18.60 15.07
C THR A 131 -21.57 17.60 13.92
N LEU A 132 -20.48 17.18 13.28
CA LEU A 132 -20.51 16.16 12.25
C LEU A 132 -20.69 14.76 12.86
N THR A 133 -21.73 14.06 12.44
CA THR A 133 -21.95 12.66 12.81
C THR A 133 -21.14 11.71 11.91
N ARG A 134 -20.84 10.50 12.41
CA ARG A 134 -20.11 9.46 11.65
C ARG A 134 -20.82 9.08 10.35
N GLY A 135 -22.14 9.00 10.39
CA GLY A 135 -22.95 8.72 9.20
C GLY A 135 -22.85 9.79 8.13
N GLN A 136 -22.94 11.07 8.53
CA GLN A 136 -22.74 12.18 7.60
C GLN A 136 -21.30 12.24 7.08
N MET A 137 -20.31 12.00 7.95
CA MET A 137 -18.90 11.91 7.54
C MET A 137 -18.69 10.83 6.47
N ALA A 138 -19.30 9.65 6.63
CA ALA A 138 -19.20 8.57 5.64
C ALA A 138 -19.70 8.99 4.26
N VAL A 139 -20.83 9.70 4.19
CA VAL A 139 -21.35 10.25 2.92
C VAL A 139 -20.35 11.22 2.30
N ILE A 140 -19.83 12.16 3.09
CA ILE A 140 -18.92 13.19 2.59
C ILE A 140 -17.61 12.56 2.09
N ILE A 141 -17.00 11.65 2.86
CA ILE A 141 -15.74 11.00 2.50
C ILE A 141 -15.91 10.10 1.27
N LYS A 142 -16.99 9.31 1.21
CA LYS A 142 -17.30 8.50 0.02
C LYS A 142 -17.35 9.37 -1.23
N ASN A 143 -18.11 10.46 -1.19
CA ASN A 143 -18.30 11.32 -2.35
C ASN A 143 -17.04 12.13 -2.69
N ALA A 144 -16.30 12.60 -1.68
CA ALA A 144 -15.07 13.37 -1.86
C ALA A 144 -13.97 12.59 -2.57
N PHE A 145 -13.85 11.30 -2.23
CA PHE A 145 -12.77 10.43 -2.70
C PHE A 145 -13.25 9.37 -3.70
N GLU A 146 -14.52 9.44 -4.12
CA GLU A 146 -15.16 8.54 -5.10
C GLU A 146 -14.99 7.06 -4.74
N LEU A 147 -15.08 6.74 -3.44
CA LEU A 147 -14.90 5.38 -2.95
C LEU A 147 -16.14 4.53 -3.26
N GLU A 148 -15.93 3.29 -3.67
CA GLU A 148 -17.02 2.37 -4.02
C GLU A 148 -17.00 1.11 -3.15
N ALA A 149 -18.19 0.56 -2.87
CA ALA A 149 -18.35 -0.67 -2.09
C ALA A 149 -18.10 -1.94 -2.91
N ASN A 150 -18.04 -1.84 -4.25
CA ASN A 150 -17.75 -2.94 -5.17
C ASN A 150 -18.61 -4.21 -4.95
N GLY A 151 -19.88 -4.03 -4.55
CA GLY A 151 -20.81 -5.13 -4.28
C GLY A 151 -20.55 -5.91 -2.98
N GLN A 152 -19.52 -5.53 -2.20
CA GLN A 152 -19.18 -6.17 -0.93
C GLN A 152 -20.05 -5.66 0.23
N THR A 153 -19.95 -6.32 1.39
CA THR A 153 -20.73 -6.00 2.60
C THR A 153 -19.82 -5.71 3.80
N ALA A 154 -20.27 -4.81 4.68
CA ALA A 154 -19.61 -4.54 5.96
C ALA A 154 -20.26 -5.36 7.11
N PRO A 155 -19.50 -5.73 8.17
CA PRO A 155 -19.97 -6.57 9.27
C PRO A 155 -20.85 -5.82 10.30
N PHE A 156 -21.26 -4.59 10.00
CA PHE A 156 -21.93 -3.72 10.94
C PHE A 156 -23.44 -4.02 11.05
N THR A 157 -23.84 -4.53 12.20
CA THR A 157 -25.21 -4.95 12.48
C THR A 157 -26.18 -3.79 12.69
N ASP A 158 -25.68 -2.63 13.11
CA ASP A 158 -26.46 -1.42 13.43
C ASP A 158 -26.81 -0.57 12.20
N ILE A 159 -26.29 -0.91 11.02
CA ILE A 159 -26.49 -0.14 9.77
C ILE A 159 -27.19 -0.91 8.66
N VAL A 160 -27.65 -2.14 8.92
CA VAL A 160 -28.29 -3.03 7.92
C VAL A 160 -29.47 -2.37 7.19
N LYS A 161 -30.25 -1.51 7.88
CA LYS A 161 -31.39 -0.75 7.33
C LYS A 161 -31.14 0.78 7.34
N HIS A 162 -29.90 1.23 7.51
CA HIS A 162 -29.58 2.65 7.64
C HIS A 162 -29.43 3.30 6.26
N PRO A 163 -29.91 4.54 6.05
CA PRO A 163 -29.76 5.24 4.76
C PRO A 163 -28.31 5.48 4.32
N TYR A 164 -27.36 5.41 5.26
CA TYR A 164 -25.93 5.56 4.99
C TYR A 164 -25.21 4.23 4.77
N LYS A 165 -25.92 3.10 4.72
CA LYS A 165 -25.33 1.75 4.63
C LYS A 165 -24.27 1.66 3.54
N GLU A 166 -24.61 2.04 2.31
CA GLU A 166 -23.69 1.91 1.16
C GLU A 166 -22.43 2.77 1.34
N HIS A 167 -22.58 4.00 1.80
CA HIS A 167 -21.47 4.91 2.09
C HIS A 167 -20.53 4.35 3.17
N ILE A 168 -21.12 3.79 4.23
CA ILE A 168 -20.37 3.17 5.33
C ILE A 168 -19.64 1.92 4.85
N THR A 169 -20.30 1.10 4.00
CA THR A 169 -19.68 -0.08 3.40
C THR A 169 -18.53 0.28 2.48
N ALA A 170 -18.66 1.33 1.66
CA ALA A 170 -17.55 1.83 0.83
C ALA A 170 -16.34 2.20 1.69
N LEU A 171 -16.54 2.95 2.79
CA LEU A 171 -15.43 3.27 3.70
C LEU A 171 -14.80 2.03 4.34
N TYR A 172 -15.58 1.00 4.68
CA TYR A 172 -15.06 -0.22 5.30
C TYR A 172 -14.22 -1.04 4.32
N VAL A 173 -14.75 -1.31 3.13
CA VAL A 173 -14.08 -2.08 2.06
C VAL A 173 -12.77 -1.43 1.65
N ASN A 174 -12.76 -0.10 1.56
CA ASN A 174 -11.57 0.68 1.24
C ASN A 174 -10.64 0.92 2.44
N LYS A 175 -10.83 0.17 3.55
CA LYS A 175 -10.00 0.24 4.77
C LYS A 175 -9.91 1.63 5.43
N VAL A 176 -10.83 2.52 5.10
CA VAL A 176 -10.95 3.87 5.69
C VAL A 176 -11.55 3.78 7.11
N THR A 177 -12.38 2.78 7.40
CA THR A 177 -12.93 2.55 8.75
C THR A 177 -12.96 1.07 9.12
N SER A 178 -12.72 0.77 10.41
CA SER A 178 -12.92 -0.54 11.03
C SER A 178 -14.19 -0.61 11.88
N GLY A 179 -15.01 0.45 11.90
CA GLY A 179 -16.14 0.59 12.82
C GLY A 179 -15.74 1.16 14.18
N LYS A 180 -16.72 1.33 15.07
CA LYS A 180 -16.47 1.66 16.49
C LYS A 180 -16.17 0.41 17.31
N THR A 181 -16.75 -0.71 16.89
CA THR A 181 -16.36 -2.07 17.26
C THR A 181 -16.37 -2.92 16.00
N ALA A 182 -15.91 -4.18 16.09
CA ALA A 182 -15.91 -5.12 14.96
C ALA A 182 -17.28 -5.29 14.27
N THR A 183 -18.39 -5.08 14.98
CA THR A 183 -19.75 -5.31 14.48
C THR A 183 -20.69 -4.11 14.60
N LYS A 184 -20.18 -2.93 15.00
CA LYS A 184 -20.96 -1.69 15.11
C LYS A 184 -20.23 -0.49 14.52
N PHE A 185 -20.94 0.28 13.69
CA PHE A 185 -20.41 1.52 13.14
C PHE A 185 -20.72 2.77 13.97
N ASP A 186 -21.88 2.80 14.64
CA ASP A 186 -22.42 3.91 15.43
C ASP A 186 -22.57 5.22 14.63
N ALA A 187 -23.41 5.18 13.59
CA ALA A 187 -23.60 6.28 12.63
C ALA A 187 -24.06 7.61 13.26
N ALA A 188 -24.73 7.57 14.41
CA ALA A 188 -25.26 8.76 15.08
C ALA A 188 -24.21 9.50 15.93
N SER A 189 -23.14 8.81 16.36
CA SER A 189 -22.12 9.43 17.21
C SER A 189 -21.30 10.49 16.46
N SER A 190 -20.80 11.47 17.21
CA SER A 190 -19.97 12.56 16.69
C SER A 190 -18.58 12.09 16.30
N VAL A 191 -18.00 12.70 15.27
CA VAL A 191 -16.60 12.52 14.87
C VAL A 191 -15.71 13.55 15.55
N THR A 192 -14.58 13.14 16.12
CA THR A 192 -13.59 14.08 16.65
C THR A 192 -12.71 14.66 15.55
N ARG A 193 -12.06 15.79 15.81
CA ARG A 193 -11.14 16.42 14.84
C ARG A 193 -9.97 15.50 14.47
N GLY A 194 -9.43 14.73 15.42
CA GLY A 194 -8.39 13.73 15.17
C GLY A 194 -8.89 12.59 14.30
N GLN A 195 -10.07 12.04 14.61
CA GLN A 195 -10.69 10.99 13.80
C GLN A 195 -10.93 11.44 12.36
N LEU A 196 -11.44 12.66 12.15
CA LEU A 196 -11.62 13.21 10.80
C LEU A 196 -10.29 13.27 10.04
N SER A 197 -9.20 13.66 10.71
CA SER A 197 -7.86 13.70 10.09
C SER A 197 -7.45 12.31 9.61
N THR A 198 -7.64 11.28 10.42
CA THR A 198 -7.37 9.89 10.02
C THR A 198 -8.27 9.42 8.88
N PHE A 199 -9.57 9.70 8.92
CA PHE A 199 -10.48 9.29 7.83
C PHE A 199 -10.12 9.93 6.50
N VAL A 200 -9.74 11.20 6.49
CA VAL A 200 -9.37 11.92 5.28
C VAL A 200 -8.06 11.40 4.70
N VAL A 201 -7.04 11.17 5.53
CA VAL A 201 -5.75 10.61 5.06
C VAL A 201 -5.93 9.20 4.51
N LYS A 202 -6.64 8.32 5.23
CA LYS A 202 -6.91 6.95 4.75
C LYS A 202 -7.76 6.92 3.49
N ALA A 203 -8.70 7.85 3.33
CA ALA A 203 -9.51 7.94 2.11
C ALA A 203 -8.69 8.44 0.92
N GLU A 204 -7.77 9.38 1.13
CA GLU A 204 -6.82 9.82 0.10
C GLU A 204 -5.89 8.67 -0.32
N GLU A 205 -5.37 7.88 0.63
CA GLU A 205 -4.57 6.68 0.37
C GLU A 205 -5.38 5.64 -0.41
N ALA A 206 -6.58 5.31 0.06
CA ALA A 206 -7.45 4.36 -0.63
C ALA A 206 -7.82 4.81 -2.05
N GLN A 207 -8.06 6.11 -2.25
CA GLN A 207 -8.28 6.66 -3.60
C GLN A 207 -7.01 6.56 -4.45
N LYS A 208 -5.82 6.84 -3.89
CA LYS A 208 -4.55 6.68 -4.61
C LYS A 208 -4.35 5.22 -5.03
N GLU A 209 -4.60 4.26 -4.15
CA GLU A 209 -4.53 2.83 -4.48
C GLU A 209 -5.56 2.43 -5.54
N ALA A 210 -6.83 2.82 -5.38
CA ALA A 210 -7.86 2.59 -6.39
C ALA A 210 -7.56 3.29 -7.72
N SER A 211 -6.82 4.41 -7.70
CA SER A 211 -6.38 5.11 -8.91
C SER A 211 -5.22 4.43 -9.64
N LYS A 212 -4.53 3.47 -8.99
CA LYS A 212 -3.52 2.62 -9.65
C LYS A 212 -4.17 1.52 -10.50
N GLU A 213 -5.40 1.11 -10.18
CA GLU A 213 -6.12 0.11 -10.97
C GLU A 213 -6.76 0.75 -12.20
N LEU A 214 -6.16 0.48 -13.36
CA LEU A 214 -6.70 0.89 -14.65
C LEU A 214 -7.70 -0.18 -15.11
N THR A 215 -8.88 0.24 -15.57
CA THR A 215 -9.81 -0.65 -16.27
C THR A 215 -9.83 -0.32 -17.75
N ILE A 216 -9.67 -1.33 -18.60
CA ILE A 216 -9.74 -1.13 -20.04
C ILE A 216 -11.21 -0.95 -20.45
N VAL A 217 -11.50 0.18 -21.07
CA VAL A 217 -12.83 0.52 -21.61
C VAL A 217 -12.95 0.01 -23.05
N GLU A 218 -11.95 0.30 -23.88
CA GLU A 218 -11.89 -0.11 -25.28
C GLU A 218 -10.44 -0.10 -25.80
N ILE A 219 -10.20 -0.84 -26.87
CA ILE A 219 -8.96 -0.79 -27.66
C ILE A 219 -9.37 -0.37 -29.07
N LYS A 220 -8.84 0.75 -29.55
CA LYS A 220 -9.16 1.28 -30.88
C LYS A 220 -7.99 2.09 -31.41
N ASP A 221 -7.84 2.12 -32.72
CA ASP A 221 -6.88 2.99 -33.42
C ASP A 221 -5.42 2.86 -32.90
N GLY A 222 -5.01 1.67 -32.44
CA GLY A 222 -3.68 1.44 -31.87
C GLY A 222 -3.46 2.06 -30.49
N GLN A 223 -4.54 2.36 -29.77
CA GLN A 223 -4.54 2.92 -28.43
C GLN A 223 -5.40 2.10 -27.47
N VAL A 224 -5.07 2.18 -26.19
CA VAL A 224 -5.88 1.63 -25.10
C VAL A 224 -6.58 2.77 -24.40
N VAL A 225 -7.90 2.72 -24.37
CA VAL A 225 -8.73 3.64 -23.58
C VAL A 225 -9.05 2.97 -22.25
N THR A 226 -8.71 3.64 -21.16
CA THR A 226 -9.03 3.19 -19.80
C THR A 226 -9.98 4.16 -19.11
N ASN A 227 -10.42 3.81 -17.90
CA ASN A 227 -11.12 4.72 -16.99
C ASN A 227 -10.33 6.00 -16.61
N LYS A 228 -9.03 6.09 -16.92
CA LYS A 228 -8.18 7.24 -16.58
C LYS A 228 -7.74 8.07 -17.78
N GLY A 229 -7.85 7.55 -19.00
CA GLY A 229 -7.45 8.27 -20.20
C GLY A 229 -7.13 7.32 -21.34
N THR A 230 -6.63 7.91 -22.43
CA THR A 230 -6.18 7.16 -23.61
C THR A 230 -4.66 7.07 -23.58
N TYR A 231 -4.12 5.90 -23.92
CA TYR A 231 -2.68 5.66 -23.93
C TYR A 231 -2.24 5.06 -25.27
N ASP A 232 -1.10 5.53 -25.74
CA ASP A 232 -0.40 4.91 -26.86
C ASP A 232 0.22 3.57 -26.40
N ILE A 233 0.47 2.68 -27.36
CA ILE A 233 0.97 1.34 -27.09
C ILE A 233 2.42 1.23 -27.58
N ASP A 234 3.35 0.85 -26.71
CA ASP A 234 4.70 0.51 -27.16
C ASP A 234 4.70 -0.78 -27.99
N PRO A 235 5.47 -0.87 -29.09
CA PRO A 235 5.60 -2.10 -29.87
C PRO A 235 5.94 -3.35 -29.05
N ALA A 236 6.67 -3.21 -27.94
CA ALA A 236 7.02 -4.32 -27.05
C ALA A 236 5.81 -4.99 -26.38
N VAL A 237 4.71 -4.27 -26.19
CA VAL A 237 3.48 -4.77 -25.57
C VAL A 237 2.29 -4.81 -26.52
N ALA A 238 2.48 -4.40 -27.78
CA ALA A 238 1.40 -4.27 -28.76
C ALA A 238 0.67 -5.59 -29.07
N ALA A 239 1.35 -6.74 -28.93
CA ALA A 239 0.74 -8.04 -29.14
C ALA A 239 -0.38 -8.37 -28.14
N VAL A 240 -0.37 -7.74 -26.95
CA VAL A 240 -1.42 -7.89 -25.94
C VAL A 240 -2.64 -7.03 -26.25
N PHE A 241 -2.43 -5.81 -26.74
CA PHE A 241 -3.50 -4.82 -26.92
C PHE A 241 -4.00 -4.78 -28.37
N THR A 242 -4.54 -5.90 -28.83
CA THR A 242 -5.08 -6.06 -30.18
C THR A 242 -6.61 -6.04 -30.20
N GLU A 243 -7.22 -5.78 -31.37
CA GLU A 243 -8.67 -5.90 -31.55
C GLU A 243 -9.19 -7.31 -31.25
N ALA A 244 -8.37 -8.35 -31.51
CA ALA A 244 -8.71 -9.73 -31.19
C ALA A 244 -8.84 -9.96 -29.68
N ASN A 245 -8.04 -9.26 -28.86
CA ASN A 245 -8.10 -9.31 -27.40
C ASN A 245 -9.13 -8.35 -26.80
N ALA A 246 -9.75 -7.46 -27.59
CA ALA A 246 -10.63 -6.41 -27.07
C ALA A 246 -11.81 -6.96 -26.26
N ALA A 247 -12.38 -8.10 -26.66
CA ALA A 247 -13.47 -8.75 -25.91
C ALA A 247 -13.01 -9.28 -24.54
N ALA A 248 -11.83 -9.89 -24.48
CA ALA A 248 -11.26 -10.41 -23.24
C ALA A 248 -10.76 -9.31 -22.31
N LEU A 249 -10.24 -8.22 -22.87
CA LEU A 249 -9.70 -7.09 -22.13
C LEU A 249 -10.76 -6.07 -21.71
N LYS A 250 -11.99 -6.12 -22.25
CA LYS A 250 -13.05 -5.19 -21.85
C LYS A 250 -13.38 -5.35 -20.35
N ASN A 251 -13.29 -4.24 -19.61
CA ASN A 251 -13.40 -4.19 -18.14
C ASN A 251 -12.35 -5.02 -17.39
N ALA A 252 -11.28 -5.45 -18.05
CA ALA A 252 -10.15 -6.07 -17.38
C ALA A 252 -9.44 -5.03 -16.50
N LEU A 253 -9.02 -5.45 -15.31
CA LEU A 253 -8.16 -4.64 -14.44
C LEU A 253 -6.71 -4.85 -14.90
N VAL A 254 -5.96 -3.77 -15.03
CA VAL A 254 -4.57 -3.82 -15.49
C VAL A 254 -3.67 -2.94 -14.63
N GLY A 255 -2.52 -3.50 -14.25
CA GLY A 255 -1.38 -2.75 -13.78
C GLY A 255 -0.46 -2.46 -14.96
N LEU A 256 -0.31 -1.20 -15.36
CA LEU A 256 0.50 -0.81 -16.51
C LEU A 256 1.73 -0.02 -16.08
N GLU A 257 2.81 -0.19 -16.82
CA GLU A 257 3.95 0.72 -16.77
C GLU A 257 3.79 1.75 -17.88
N ILE A 258 3.73 3.03 -17.49
CA ILE A 258 3.37 4.13 -18.37
C ILE A 258 4.52 5.14 -18.40
N GLU A 259 5.04 5.37 -19.61
CA GLU A 259 5.92 6.50 -19.89
C GLU A 259 5.05 7.74 -20.17
N LYS A 260 5.20 8.79 -19.35
CA LYS A 260 4.42 10.02 -19.52
C LYS A 260 4.91 10.80 -20.74
N THR A 261 4.01 11.12 -21.65
CA THR A 261 4.27 12.10 -22.71
C THR A 261 4.22 13.49 -22.08
N THR A 262 5.30 14.27 -22.23
CA THR A 262 5.39 15.65 -21.72
C THR A 262 4.61 16.61 -22.62
N THR A 263 3.31 16.41 -22.77
CA THR A 263 2.46 17.39 -23.45
C THR A 263 1.95 18.38 -22.41
N ALA A 264 2.48 19.60 -22.48
CA ALA A 264 2.08 20.73 -21.66
C ALA A 264 0.56 20.87 -21.63
N VAL A 265 0.01 21.04 -20.43
CA VAL A 265 -1.41 21.37 -20.21
C VAL A 265 -1.69 22.72 -20.89
N ALA A 266 -2.18 22.68 -22.12
CA ALA A 266 -2.60 23.86 -22.86
C ALA A 266 -4.11 23.83 -23.07
N SER A 267 -4.78 24.68 -22.29
CA SER A 267 -6.07 25.29 -22.58
C SER A 267 -7.31 24.38 -22.61
N LEU A 268 -8.11 24.50 -21.56
CA LEU A 268 -9.57 24.36 -21.63
C LEU A 268 -10.07 25.20 -22.80
N ASN A 269 -10.56 24.55 -23.88
CA ASN A 269 -11.61 24.99 -24.80
C ASN A 269 -11.46 24.31 -26.17
N ASN A 270 -11.75 23.01 -26.25
CA ASN A 270 -12.50 22.40 -27.37
C ASN A 270 -12.59 20.89 -27.14
N PHE A 271 -13.73 20.31 -27.53
CA PHE A 271 -13.83 18.87 -27.78
C PHE A 271 -12.88 18.51 -28.94
N VAL A 272 -11.63 18.20 -28.61
CA VAL A 272 -10.68 17.54 -29.50
C VAL A 272 -10.56 16.09 -29.02
N ALA A 273 -10.39 15.16 -29.95
CA ALA A 273 -10.14 13.75 -29.65
C ALA A 273 -9.13 13.63 -28.50
N ALA A 274 -9.40 12.74 -27.53
CA ALA A 274 -8.56 12.58 -26.36
C ALA A 274 -7.11 12.28 -26.79
N GLU A 275 -6.23 13.27 -26.65
CA GLU A 275 -4.80 13.05 -26.89
C GLU A 275 -4.30 11.99 -25.89
N ALA A 276 -3.43 11.10 -26.35
CA ALA A 276 -2.84 10.09 -25.49
C ALA A 276 -2.04 10.77 -24.37
N ILE A 277 -2.39 10.48 -23.11
CA ILE A 277 -1.79 11.10 -21.93
C ILE A 277 -0.49 10.38 -21.48
N GLY A 278 -0.10 9.33 -22.19
CA GLY A 278 1.11 8.56 -21.97
C GLY A 278 1.19 7.36 -22.90
N LYS A 279 2.29 6.60 -22.79
CA LYS A 279 2.57 5.41 -23.59
C LYS A 279 2.77 4.20 -22.68
N ILE A 280 2.07 3.11 -22.95
CA ILE A 280 2.18 1.84 -22.22
C ILE A 280 3.45 1.14 -22.68
N VAL A 281 4.42 0.99 -21.79
CA VAL A 281 5.73 0.36 -22.07
C VAL A 281 5.87 -1.02 -21.42
N GLY A 282 4.98 -1.36 -20.49
CA GLY A 282 5.01 -2.63 -19.77
C GLY A 282 3.68 -2.98 -19.12
N ILE A 283 3.54 -4.25 -18.74
CA ILE A 283 2.35 -4.79 -18.05
C ILE A 283 2.84 -5.46 -16.76
N LYS A 284 2.32 -5.01 -15.61
CA LYS A 284 2.63 -5.53 -14.28
C LYS A 284 1.64 -6.59 -13.83
N SER A 285 0.36 -6.39 -14.17
CA SER A 285 -0.71 -7.32 -13.87
C SER A 285 -1.86 -7.21 -14.86
N LEU A 286 -2.59 -8.31 -15.02
CA LEU A 286 -3.82 -8.39 -15.82
C LEU A 286 -4.84 -9.27 -15.11
N THR A 287 -6.05 -8.75 -14.87
CA THR A 287 -7.20 -9.52 -14.41
C THR A 287 -8.27 -9.56 -15.48
N ILE A 288 -8.48 -10.75 -16.06
CA ILE A 288 -9.51 -10.99 -17.07
C ILE A 288 -10.82 -11.30 -16.35
N THR A 289 -11.83 -10.46 -16.54
CA THR A 289 -13.15 -10.59 -15.93
C THR A 289 -14.22 -11.07 -16.89
N ALA A 290 -13.98 -10.97 -18.20
CA ALA A 290 -14.92 -11.39 -19.24
C ALA A 290 -15.03 -12.92 -19.35
N GLU A 291 -16.21 -13.42 -19.65
CA GLU A 291 -16.51 -14.85 -19.80
C GLU A 291 -16.66 -15.25 -21.28
N ASN A 292 -16.37 -16.51 -21.60
CA ASN A 292 -16.49 -17.07 -22.96
C ASN A 292 -15.63 -16.31 -23.99
N VAL A 293 -14.42 -15.95 -23.58
CA VAL A 293 -13.49 -15.16 -24.37
C VAL A 293 -12.17 -15.90 -24.54
N SER A 294 -11.42 -15.49 -25.58
CA SER A 294 -10.04 -15.91 -25.77
C SER A 294 -9.14 -14.70 -25.63
N PHE A 295 -8.05 -14.86 -24.89
CA PHE A 295 -6.98 -13.88 -24.72
C PHE A 295 -5.68 -14.47 -25.24
N ASP A 296 -4.92 -13.70 -26.02
CA ASP A 296 -3.59 -14.08 -26.52
C ASP A 296 -2.55 -13.07 -26.02
N GLY A 297 -1.62 -13.52 -25.19
CA GLY A 297 -0.54 -12.70 -24.64
C GLY A 297 0.60 -12.42 -25.63
N GLY A 298 0.63 -13.09 -26.79
CA GLY A 298 1.65 -12.86 -27.82
C GLY A 298 3.09 -13.11 -27.36
N LYS A 299 3.28 -13.96 -26.34
CA LYS A 299 4.55 -14.22 -25.63
C LYS A 299 5.14 -12.99 -24.92
N VAL A 300 4.36 -11.94 -24.71
CA VAL A 300 4.73 -10.79 -23.88
C VAL A 300 4.71 -11.23 -22.41
N SER A 301 5.70 -10.77 -21.64
CA SER A 301 5.78 -11.04 -20.20
C SER A 301 4.69 -10.25 -19.46
N ILE A 302 3.83 -10.96 -18.74
CA ILE A 302 2.80 -10.41 -17.87
C ILE A 302 2.96 -11.11 -16.52
N PRO A 303 3.70 -10.52 -15.55
CA PRO A 303 4.12 -11.20 -14.34
C PRO A 303 2.97 -11.85 -13.57
N ASN A 304 1.85 -11.13 -13.44
CA ASN A 304 0.68 -11.59 -12.70
C ASN A 304 -0.56 -11.60 -13.59
N VAL A 305 -1.13 -12.77 -13.84
CA VAL A 305 -2.38 -12.92 -14.56
C VAL A 305 -3.42 -13.55 -13.65
N THR A 306 -4.59 -12.91 -13.54
CA THR A 306 -5.74 -13.44 -12.81
C THR A 306 -6.90 -13.69 -13.77
N VAL A 307 -7.51 -14.86 -13.71
CA VAL A 307 -8.67 -15.23 -14.51
C VAL A 307 -9.89 -15.34 -13.60
N ASN A 308 -10.79 -14.37 -13.72
CA ASN A 308 -12.06 -14.29 -12.97
C ASN A 308 -13.28 -14.58 -13.84
N GLY A 309 -13.11 -14.73 -15.16
CA GLY A 309 -14.16 -15.09 -16.09
C GLY A 309 -14.24 -16.61 -16.34
N ASN A 310 -15.44 -17.14 -16.50
CA ASN A 310 -15.64 -18.53 -16.85
C ASN A 310 -15.43 -18.79 -18.35
N ASN A 311 -15.01 -20.00 -18.72
CA ASN A 311 -14.73 -20.42 -20.10
C ASN A 311 -13.74 -19.49 -20.82
N VAL A 312 -12.66 -19.11 -20.14
CA VAL A 312 -11.60 -18.28 -20.71
C VAL A 312 -10.51 -19.16 -21.31
N VAL A 313 -10.10 -18.85 -22.54
CA VAL A 313 -8.92 -19.45 -23.18
C VAL A 313 -7.76 -18.45 -23.11
N VAL A 314 -6.66 -18.82 -22.47
CA VAL A 314 -5.44 -18.00 -22.36
C VAL A 314 -4.37 -18.60 -23.25
N ASN A 315 -3.89 -17.84 -24.23
CA ASN A 315 -2.93 -18.29 -25.24
C ASN A 315 -1.62 -17.51 -25.11
N ASN A 316 -0.49 -18.20 -25.29
CA ASN A 316 0.84 -17.60 -25.46
C ASN A 316 1.22 -16.60 -24.36
N VAL A 317 0.87 -16.85 -23.10
CA VAL A 317 1.26 -15.97 -21.98
C VAL A 317 2.58 -16.43 -21.37
N VAL A 318 3.47 -15.48 -21.07
CA VAL A 318 4.63 -15.70 -20.21
C VAL A 318 4.34 -14.99 -18.88
N ALA A 319 4.33 -15.71 -17.76
CA ALA A 319 3.95 -15.15 -16.46
C ALA A 319 4.77 -15.73 -15.30
N ASP A 320 4.89 -14.98 -14.22
CA ASP A 320 5.37 -15.53 -12.95
C ASP A 320 4.25 -16.33 -12.29
N LYS A 321 3.04 -15.75 -12.22
CA LYS A 321 1.87 -16.39 -11.61
C LYS A 321 0.63 -16.26 -12.48
N ILE A 322 -0.09 -17.36 -12.66
CA ILE A 322 -1.48 -17.40 -13.12
C ILE A 322 -2.37 -17.82 -11.95
N GLU A 323 -3.35 -17.01 -11.61
CA GLU A 323 -4.34 -17.31 -10.57
C GLU A 323 -5.73 -17.43 -11.20
N VAL A 324 -6.45 -18.50 -10.87
CA VAL A 324 -7.80 -18.74 -11.39
C VAL A 324 -8.79 -18.64 -10.25
N ALA A 325 -9.92 -17.93 -10.42
CA ALA A 325 -10.94 -17.87 -9.37
C ALA A 325 -11.72 -19.19 -9.25
N LYS A 326 -12.35 -19.36 -8.07
CA LYS A 326 -13.08 -20.57 -7.70
C LYS A 326 -14.21 -20.91 -8.68
N GLY A 327 -14.31 -22.18 -9.07
CA GLY A 327 -15.46 -22.69 -9.82
C GLY A 327 -15.43 -22.40 -11.32
N LEU A 328 -14.30 -21.96 -11.86
CA LEU A 328 -14.17 -21.58 -13.27
C LEU A 328 -13.66 -22.74 -14.14
N THR A 329 -13.96 -22.67 -15.43
CA THR A 329 -13.34 -23.51 -16.47
C THR A 329 -12.39 -22.65 -17.30
N VAL A 330 -11.11 -23.01 -17.35
CA VAL A 330 -10.06 -22.26 -18.05
C VAL A 330 -9.22 -23.20 -18.91
N GLU A 331 -8.85 -22.74 -20.10
CA GLU A 331 -7.94 -23.46 -21.00
C GLU A 331 -6.67 -22.64 -21.20
N LEU A 332 -5.48 -23.22 -20.96
CA LEU A 332 -4.19 -22.55 -21.14
C LEU A 332 -3.40 -23.18 -22.29
N LYS A 333 -3.08 -22.39 -23.32
CA LYS A 333 -2.38 -22.84 -24.53
C LYS A 333 -1.05 -22.13 -24.71
N GLY A 334 0.03 -22.89 -24.85
CA GLY A 334 1.36 -22.31 -25.08
C GLY A 334 1.80 -21.34 -23.99
N VAL A 335 1.36 -21.55 -22.75
CA VAL A 335 1.77 -20.69 -21.62
C VAL A 335 3.13 -21.12 -21.08
N GLU A 336 3.92 -20.17 -20.61
CA GLU A 336 5.16 -20.40 -19.87
C GLU A 336 5.02 -19.72 -18.51
N VAL A 337 4.83 -20.49 -17.46
CA VAL A 337 4.44 -19.96 -16.15
C VAL A 337 5.19 -20.63 -15.00
N LYS A 338 5.64 -19.83 -14.03
CA LYS A 338 6.30 -20.37 -12.84
C LYS A 338 5.31 -21.00 -11.87
N GLU A 339 4.16 -20.36 -11.64
CA GLU A 339 3.14 -20.89 -10.76
C GLU A 339 1.72 -20.73 -11.32
N ILE A 340 0.92 -21.80 -11.23
CA ILE A 340 -0.54 -21.72 -11.39
C ILE A 340 -1.20 -21.99 -10.04
N ALA A 341 -1.86 -20.99 -9.48
CA ALA A 341 -2.66 -21.12 -8.27
C ALA A 341 -4.11 -21.43 -8.63
N VAL A 342 -4.60 -22.60 -8.22
CA VAL A 342 -5.93 -23.07 -8.58
C VAL A 342 -6.71 -23.43 -7.31
N PRO A 343 -7.85 -22.77 -7.02
CA PRO A 343 -8.72 -23.10 -5.90
C PRO A 343 -9.64 -24.29 -6.23
N ALA A 344 -10.33 -24.78 -5.20
CA ALA A 344 -11.26 -25.91 -5.32
C ALA A 344 -12.34 -25.67 -6.38
N ASP A 345 -12.89 -26.75 -6.94
CA ASP A 345 -13.97 -26.73 -7.93
C ASP A 345 -13.63 -26.09 -9.30
N THR A 346 -12.35 -25.81 -9.56
CA THR A 346 -11.86 -25.25 -10.83
C THR A 346 -11.49 -26.36 -11.82
N LYS A 347 -11.76 -26.14 -13.11
CA LYS A 347 -11.36 -27.04 -14.20
C LYS A 347 -10.36 -26.36 -15.12
N LEU A 348 -9.18 -26.94 -15.23
CA LEU A 348 -8.10 -26.48 -16.08
C LEU A 348 -7.86 -27.48 -17.21
N THR A 349 -7.65 -26.98 -18.43
CA THR A 349 -7.12 -27.77 -19.55
C THR A 349 -5.82 -27.13 -20.01
N LEU A 350 -4.75 -27.92 -20.15
CA LEU A 350 -3.45 -27.43 -20.61
C LEU A 350 -3.14 -27.97 -22.00
N ASP A 351 -2.63 -27.15 -22.90
CA ASP A 351 -2.09 -27.63 -24.18
C ASP A 351 -0.68 -28.25 -24.00
N PRO A 352 -0.28 -29.26 -24.80
CA PRO A 352 1.07 -29.85 -24.74
C PRO A 352 2.24 -28.89 -25.01
N THR A 353 1.98 -27.70 -25.56
CA THR A 353 2.97 -26.64 -25.77
C THR A 353 3.21 -25.77 -24.54
N SER A 354 2.39 -25.91 -23.49
CA SER A 354 2.56 -25.18 -22.24
C SER A 354 3.72 -25.74 -21.40
N VAL A 355 4.34 -24.88 -20.59
CA VAL A 355 5.40 -25.20 -19.63
C VAL A 355 5.02 -24.57 -18.28
N VAL A 356 4.92 -25.40 -17.25
CA VAL A 356 4.47 -25.00 -15.91
C VAL A 356 5.48 -25.49 -14.87
N ASP A 357 6.07 -24.58 -14.10
CA ASP A 357 7.01 -25.00 -13.06
C ASP A 357 6.26 -25.58 -11.85
N LYS A 358 5.24 -24.88 -11.35
CA LYS A 358 4.49 -25.28 -10.15
C LYS A 358 2.98 -25.14 -10.37
N ILE A 359 2.20 -26.13 -9.93
CA ILE A 359 0.75 -26.00 -9.74
C ILE A 359 0.43 -26.12 -8.26
N THR A 360 -0.28 -25.13 -7.74
CA THR A 360 -0.72 -25.05 -6.36
C THR A 360 -2.21 -25.41 -6.27
N LEU A 361 -2.53 -26.44 -5.48
CA LEU A 361 -3.87 -27.00 -5.29
C LEU A 361 -4.36 -26.80 -3.86
N PRO A 362 -5.67 -26.71 -3.60
CA PRO A 362 -6.17 -26.70 -2.23
C PRO A 362 -5.95 -28.07 -1.59
N LYS A 363 -5.72 -28.08 -0.28
CA LYS A 363 -5.47 -29.29 0.52
C LYS A 363 -6.49 -30.40 0.24
N GLY A 364 -5.98 -31.59 -0.07
CA GLY A 364 -6.77 -32.79 -0.36
C GLY A 364 -7.42 -32.83 -1.74
N ALA A 365 -7.22 -31.81 -2.60
CA ALA A 365 -7.63 -31.89 -4.00
C ALA A 365 -6.60 -32.67 -4.81
N LYS A 366 -7.10 -33.51 -5.73
CA LYS A 366 -6.25 -34.25 -6.65
C LYS A 366 -6.02 -33.44 -7.91
N ILE A 367 -4.82 -33.53 -8.44
CA ILE A 367 -4.47 -32.84 -9.70
C ILE A 367 -5.36 -33.30 -10.85
N GLU A 368 -5.80 -34.56 -10.87
CA GLU A 368 -6.69 -35.10 -11.90
C GLU A 368 -8.13 -34.55 -11.82
N ASP A 369 -8.54 -34.05 -10.66
CA ASP A 369 -9.86 -33.42 -10.49
C ASP A 369 -9.85 -31.97 -11.00
N VAL A 370 -8.67 -31.35 -11.06
CA VAL A 370 -8.46 -29.96 -11.47
C VAL A 370 -7.99 -29.87 -12.92
N VAL A 371 -6.92 -30.57 -13.29
CA VAL A 371 -6.37 -30.61 -14.65
C VAL A 371 -6.99 -31.77 -15.42
N THR A 372 -7.97 -31.47 -16.26
CA THR A 372 -8.84 -32.45 -16.93
C THR A 372 -8.09 -33.40 -17.85
N ASN A 373 -6.97 -32.95 -18.43
CA ASN A 373 -6.11 -33.73 -19.32
C ASN A 373 -4.74 -34.05 -18.71
N TYR A 374 -4.64 -34.12 -17.37
CA TYR A 374 -3.37 -34.29 -16.65
C TYR A 374 -2.47 -35.40 -17.22
N ASN A 375 -3.03 -36.57 -17.55
CA ASN A 375 -2.24 -37.69 -18.08
C ASN A 375 -1.48 -37.36 -19.37
N GLU A 376 -1.99 -36.44 -20.18
CA GLU A 376 -1.40 -36.01 -21.45
C GLU A 376 -0.32 -34.93 -21.26
N VAL A 377 -0.39 -34.18 -20.16
CA VAL A 377 0.42 -32.97 -19.92
C VAL A 377 1.29 -33.04 -18.68
N LYS A 378 1.30 -34.16 -17.95
CA LYS A 378 2.08 -34.33 -16.72
C LYS A 378 3.56 -33.98 -16.88
N ASP A 379 4.16 -34.29 -18.03
CA ASP A 379 5.58 -34.01 -18.32
C ASP A 379 5.85 -32.51 -18.55
N LYS A 380 4.81 -31.68 -18.59
CA LYS A 380 4.86 -30.22 -18.72
C LYS A 380 4.75 -29.49 -17.39
N ILE A 381 4.39 -30.21 -16.33
CA ILE A 381 4.24 -29.70 -14.97
C ILE A 381 5.43 -30.23 -14.17
N LYS A 382 6.33 -29.35 -13.71
CA LYS A 382 7.51 -29.80 -12.96
C LYS A 382 7.15 -30.22 -11.54
N GLU A 383 6.25 -29.48 -10.89
CA GLU A 383 5.89 -29.67 -9.49
C GLU A 383 4.39 -29.44 -9.25
N VAL A 384 3.80 -30.24 -8.36
CA VAL A 384 2.44 -30.04 -7.84
C VAL A 384 2.50 -29.99 -6.33
N VAL A 385 1.94 -28.93 -5.74
CA VAL A 385 1.98 -28.65 -4.32
C VAL A 385 0.56 -28.45 -3.80
N GLU A 386 0.24 -29.05 -2.65
CA GLU A 386 -1.00 -28.74 -1.93
C GLU A 386 -0.76 -27.60 -0.95
N VAL A 387 -1.68 -26.64 -0.91
CA VAL A 387 -1.72 -25.55 0.07
C VAL A 387 -2.99 -25.60 0.90
N ASP A 388 -2.88 -25.28 2.19
CA ASP A 388 -4.05 -25.08 3.05
C ASP A 388 -4.77 -23.75 2.74
N GLU A 389 -5.92 -23.50 3.40
CA GLU A 389 -6.72 -22.27 3.21
C GLU A 389 -5.94 -20.97 3.55
N SER A 390 -4.74 -21.09 4.14
CA SER A 390 -3.83 -19.99 4.49
C SER A 390 -2.66 -19.83 3.51
N GLY A 391 -2.49 -20.71 2.51
CA GLY A 391 -1.46 -20.60 1.47
C GLY A 391 -0.14 -21.33 1.74
N ASN A 392 -0.02 -22.10 2.83
CA ASN A 392 1.23 -22.79 3.18
C ASN A 392 1.44 -24.06 2.37
N GLU A 393 2.62 -24.19 1.74
CA GLU A 393 3.01 -25.32 0.90
C GLU A 393 3.29 -26.61 1.70
N ASN A 394 2.72 -27.74 1.25
CA ASN A 394 3.08 -29.07 1.71
C ASN A 394 3.69 -29.87 0.54
N PRO A 395 5.01 -30.12 0.50
CA PRO A 395 5.63 -30.77 -0.65
C PRO A 395 5.24 -32.26 -0.70
N THR A 396 4.53 -32.68 -1.76
CA THR A 396 4.30 -34.09 -2.04
C THR A 396 5.36 -34.64 -2.99
N ASN A 397 6.03 -35.71 -2.55
CA ASN A 397 7.05 -36.46 -3.30
C ASN A 397 6.43 -37.21 -4.51
N PRO A 398 6.94 -37.06 -5.74
CA PRO A 398 6.41 -37.79 -6.90
C PRO A 398 6.83 -39.26 -6.84
N THR A 399 5.86 -40.16 -6.68
CA THR A 399 6.11 -41.61 -6.70
C THR A 399 6.19 -42.14 -8.13
N ASN A 400 7.32 -42.77 -8.46
CA ASN A 400 7.52 -43.60 -9.66
C ASN A 400 6.99 -45.04 -9.41
N PRO A 401 6.38 -45.75 -10.38
CA PRO A 401 5.75 -47.06 -10.15
C PRO A 401 6.66 -48.25 -10.50
N THR A 402 6.50 -49.37 -9.77
CA THR A 402 6.98 -50.79 -9.91
C THR A 402 7.74 -51.24 -8.64
N GLU A 403 7.54 -52.40 -7.98
CA GLU A 403 6.99 -53.73 -8.29
C GLU A 403 6.62 -54.47 -6.95
N PRO A 404 6.02 -55.69 -6.98
CA PRO A 404 5.36 -56.31 -5.82
C PRO A 404 6.23 -57.27 -5.01
N GLY A 405 5.99 -57.33 -3.69
CA GLY A 405 6.29 -58.50 -2.87
C GLY A 405 6.83 -58.18 -1.47
N GLY A 406 6.26 -58.84 -0.45
CA GLY A 406 6.91 -58.95 0.87
C GLY A 406 5.99 -58.74 2.07
N ASN A 407 5.20 -59.77 2.38
CA ASN A 407 4.56 -59.95 3.69
C ASN A 407 5.59 -60.12 4.81
N THR A 408 5.54 -59.30 5.87
CA THR A 408 5.74 -59.74 7.26
C THR A 408 5.01 -58.80 8.22
N GLY A 409 4.20 -59.39 9.11
CA GLY A 409 3.36 -58.68 10.05
C GLY A 409 4.07 -57.99 11.21
N GLY A 410 3.33 -57.06 11.81
CA GLY A 410 3.66 -56.40 13.06
C GLY A 410 2.41 -55.70 13.60
N SER A 411 1.61 -56.42 14.38
CA SER A 411 0.54 -55.86 15.19
C SER A 411 1.15 -55.01 16.30
N GLY A 412 0.72 -53.75 16.43
CA GLY A 412 1.17 -52.87 17.50
C GLY A 412 0.41 -51.55 17.53
N GLY A 413 -0.70 -51.53 18.28
CA GLY A 413 -1.18 -50.44 19.13
C GLY A 413 -1.17 -48.99 18.63
N GLY A 414 -2.37 -48.42 18.49
CA GLY A 414 -2.55 -46.98 18.27
C GLY A 414 -2.05 -46.08 19.41
N GLY A 415 -1.76 -44.84 19.03
CA GLY A 415 -1.49 -43.69 19.89
C GLY A 415 -1.30 -42.47 19.00
N GLY A 416 -2.10 -41.43 19.19
CA GLY A 416 -2.34 -40.37 18.19
C GLY A 416 -1.13 -39.50 17.84
N GLY A 417 -1.05 -39.12 16.56
CA GLY A 417 -0.21 -38.02 16.07
C GLY A 417 -1.08 -36.78 15.91
N GLY A 418 -1.01 -35.89 16.89
CA GLY A 418 -1.68 -34.59 16.85
C GLY A 418 -1.08 -33.68 15.76
N ASN A 419 -1.85 -32.65 15.41
CA ASN A 419 -1.32 -31.44 14.79
C ASN A 419 -0.12 -30.97 15.60
N ASN A 420 1.11 -31.24 15.15
CA ASN A 420 2.27 -30.57 15.72
C ASN A 420 2.33 -29.18 15.09
N THR A 421 1.56 -28.27 15.67
CA THR A 421 1.90 -26.85 15.66
C THR A 421 3.37 -26.74 16.06
N PRO A 422 4.22 -26.11 15.23
CA PRO A 422 5.62 -25.93 15.56
C PRO A 422 5.72 -25.22 16.92
N THR A 423 6.63 -25.68 17.75
CA THR A 423 6.89 -25.03 19.04
C THR A 423 7.44 -23.62 18.82
N PRO A 424 7.26 -22.68 19.77
CA PRO A 424 7.86 -21.35 19.69
C PRO A 424 9.37 -21.38 19.40
N ALA A 425 10.08 -22.39 19.93
CA ALA A 425 11.49 -22.62 19.66
C ALA A 425 11.78 -22.99 18.19
N GLU A 426 10.91 -23.78 17.56
CA GLU A 426 11.03 -24.16 16.14
C GLU A 426 10.67 -22.99 15.21
N LEU A 427 9.66 -22.18 15.55
CA LEU A 427 9.33 -20.95 14.83
C LEU A 427 10.47 -19.92 14.91
N LYS A 428 11.04 -19.75 16.12
CA LYS A 428 12.21 -18.89 16.38
C LYS A 428 13.43 -19.32 15.57
N ALA A 429 13.72 -20.62 15.48
CA ALA A 429 14.82 -21.15 14.68
C ALA A 429 14.63 -20.94 13.16
N GLN A 430 13.39 -21.03 12.67
CA GLN A 430 13.05 -20.79 11.26
C GLN A 430 13.27 -19.32 10.88
N PHE A 431 12.81 -18.38 11.71
CA PHE A 431 13.02 -16.95 11.52
C PHE A 431 14.51 -16.60 11.42
N ILE A 432 15.32 -17.11 12.35
CA ILE A 432 16.78 -16.89 12.40
C ILE A 432 17.47 -17.41 11.12
N THR A 433 17.05 -18.59 10.65
CA THR A 433 17.61 -19.21 9.43
C THR A 433 17.34 -18.37 8.19
N LYS A 434 16.14 -17.78 8.08
CA LYS A 434 15.75 -16.96 6.93
C LYS A 434 16.52 -15.65 6.86
N VAL A 435 16.67 -14.95 7.99
CA VAL A 435 17.47 -13.72 8.08
C VAL A 435 18.91 -14.00 7.66
N THR A 436 19.50 -15.08 8.17
CA THR A 436 20.86 -15.51 7.82
C THR A 436 21.01 -15.82 6.32
N SER A 437 20.02 -16.50 5.72
CA SER A 437 20.01 -16.84 4.30
C SER A 437 19.96 -15.60 3.41
N ASN A 438 19.08 -14.64 3.71
CA ASN A 438 18.93 -13.42 2.92
C ASN A 438 20.23 -12.59 2.93
N ILE A 439 20.89 -12.51 4.09
CA ILE A 439 22.15 -11.78 4.20
C ILE A 439 23.29 -12.51 3.46
N THR A 440 23.36 -13.84 3.57
CA THR A 440 24.33 -14.66 2.84
C THR A 440 24.16 -14.54 1.32
N GLU A 441 22.92 -14.51 0.84
CA GLU A 441 22.61 -14.30 -0.58
C GLU A 441 23.10 -12.93 -1.05
N ALA A 442 22.90 -11.87 -0.24
CA ALA A 442 23.41 -10.54 -0.54
C ALA A 442 24.95 -10.51 -0.63
N HIS A 443 25.67 -11.23 0.25
CA HIS A 443 27.13 -11.34 0.17
C HIS A 443 27.59 -12.04 -1.11
N SER A 444 26.90 -13.10 -1.50
CA SER A 444 27.30 -13.93 -2.65
C SER A 444 27.28 -13.18 -3.98
N LYS A 445 26.51 -12.08 -4.07
CA LYS A 445 26.33 -11.28 -5.27
C LYS A 445 27.41 -10.19 -5.48
N GLN A 446 28.30 -9.92 -4.52
CA GLN A 446 29.14 -8.70 -4.53
C GLN A 446 30.66 -8.85 -4.75
N GLY A 447 31.16 -10.02 -5.16
CA GLY A 447 32.59 -10.14 -5.51
C GLY A 447 33.54 -9.97 -4.32
N ALA A 448 34.81 -9.62 -4.58
CA ALA A 448 35.94 -9.91 -3.69
C ALA A 448 36.02 -9.13 -2.37
N ASP A 449 35.18 -8.12 -2.14
CA ASP A 449 35.10 -7.41 -0.85
C ASP A 449 33.63 -7.08 -0.53
N PRO A 450 32.98 -7.80 0.42
CA PRO A 450 31.56 -7.64 0.68
C PRO A 450 31.28 -6.37 1.52
N TYR A 451 30.34 -5.53 1.06
CA TYR A 451 29.95 -4.30 1.76
C TYR A 451 29.19 -4.55 3.07
N VAL A 452 28.65 -5.75 3.24
CA VAL A 452 27.98 -6.23 4.46
C VAL A 452 28.51 -7.62 4.73
N THR A 453 28.81 -7.97 5.97
CA THR A 453 28.95 -9.35 6.44
C THR A 453 27.95 -9.61 7.56
N SER A 454 27.64 -10.87 7.82
CA SER A 454 26.90 -11.29 9.00
C SER A 454 27.58 -12.49 9.60
N GLU A 455 27.45 -12.63 10.92
CA GLU A 455 27.89 -13.82 11.62
C GLU A 455 26.72 -14.77 11.83
N ALA A 456 27.03 -16.06 11.99
CA ALA A 456 26.01 -17.05 12.33
C ALA A 456 25.42 -16.68 13.71
N PRO A 457 24.10 -16.70 13.87
CA PRO A 457 23.47 -16.33 15.14
C PRO A 457 23.93 -17.21 16.30
N THR A 458 24.30 -16.61 17.44
CA THR A 458 24.81 -17.34 18.62
C THR A 458 23.88 -17.21 19.82
N LEU A 459 23.59 -18.32 20.50
CA LEU A 459 22.80 -18.30 21.74
C LEU A 459 23.68 -17.84 22.91
N GLY A 460 23.38 -16.67 23.46
CA GLY A 460 23.93 -16.10 24.67
C GLY A 460 23.56 -16.90 25.93
N ALA A 461 24.31 -16.69 27.01
CA ALA A 461 24.15 -17.41 28.27
C ALA A 461 22.85 -17.04 29.03
N ASP A 462 22.18 -15.99 28.60
CA ASP A 462 20.89 -15.46 29.02
C ASP A 462 19.70 -16.05 28.23
N GLY A 463 19.94 -16.87 27.22
CA GLY A 463 18.88 -17.47 26.39
C GLY A 463 18.48 -16.64 25.17
N VAL A 464 19.27 -15.61 24.86
CA VAL A 464 19.05 -14.66 23.77
C VAL A 464 19.94 -15.02 22.56
N TYR A 465 19.44 -14.91 21.34
CA TYR A 465 20.22 -15.21 20.13
C TYR A 465 20.81 -13.94 19.50
N ASP A 466 22.12 -13.75 19.60
CA ASP A 466 22.84 -12.63 18.99
C ASP A 466 22.94 -12.80 17.47
N ILE A 467 22.25 -11.96 16.70
CA ILE A 467 22.42 -11.84 15.25
C ILE A 467 23.30 -10.63 14.95
N VAL A 468 24.53 -10.85 14.47
CA VAL A 468 25.49 -9.77 14.19
C VAL A 468 25.54 -9.50 12.69
N VAL A 469 25.20 -8.26 12.31
CA VAL A 469 25.38 -7.75 10.94
C VAL A 469 26.37 -6.60 10.98
N THR A 470 27.42 -6.70 10.15
CA THR A 470 28.54 -5.76 10.08
C THR A 470 28.60 -5.15 8.70
N ILE A 471 28.59 -3.82 8.60
CA ILE A 471 28.73 -3.11 7.32
C ILE A 471 30.19 -2.69 7.16
N HIS A 472 30.85 -3.16 6.10
CA HIS A 472 32.25 -2.84 5.82
C HIS A 472 32.36 -1.59 4.96
N LYS A 473 33.21 -0.66 5.39
CA LYS A 473 33.60 0.52 4.60
C LYS A 473 34.94 0.25 3.95
N THR A 474 34.98 -0.01 2.65
CA THR A 474 36.22 -0.02 1.87
C THR A 474 36.53 1.39 1.33
N GLY A 475 37.82 1.68 1.19
CA GLY A 475 38.35 3.05 1.18
C GLY A 475 38.07 3.92 -0.05
N ALA A 476 38.26 5.22 0.16
CA ALA A 476 38.16 6.36 -0.77
C ALA A 476 36.74 6.89 -1.09
N GLY A 477 36.03 7.29 -0.02
CA GLY A 477 35.11 8.43 -0.05
C GLY A 477 33.64 8.04 -0.30
N ALA A 478 32.74 8.70 0.42
CA ALA A 478 31.28 8.51 0.42
C ALA A 478 30.58 8.66 -0.96
N VAL A 479 31.33 8.77 -2.05
CA VAL A 479 30.86 8.88 -3.42
C VAL A 479 30.43 7.51 -3.97
N GLU A 480 31.02 6.40 -3.53
CA GLU A 480 30.68 5.07 -4.09
C GLU A 480 29.35 4.49 -3.59
N LEU A 481 28.96 4.71 -2.32
CA LEU A 481 27.63 4.30 -1.81
C LEU A 481 26.47 4.99 -2.55
N VAL A 482 26.70 6.19 -3.11
CA VAL A 482 25.75 6.92 -3.96
C VAL A 482 25.73 6.39 -5.39
N ASN A 483 26.84 5.84 -5.87
CA ASN A 483 26.93 5.24 -7.21
C ASN A 483 26.37 3.81 -7.27
N TYR A 484 26.47 3.05 -6.18
CA TYR A 484 25.87 1.71 -6.02
C TYR A 484 24.54 1.76 -5.28
N LYS A 485 23.93 2.94 -5.22
CA LYS A 485 22.65 3.16 -4.57
C LYS A 485 21.64 2.13 -5.09
N ASP A 486 21.56 1.86 -6.39
CA ASP A 486 20.55 0.96 -6.96
C ASP A 486 20.77 -0.54 -6.62
N GLU A 487 21.90 -0.92 -5.99
CA GLU A 487 22.22 -2.28 -5.54
C GLU A 487 22.05 -2.45 -4.02
N VAL A 488 22.34 -1.41 -3.23
CA VAL A 488 22.15 -1.39 -1.76
C VAL A 488 20.77 -0.86 -1.37
N LEU A 489 20.18 0.02 -2.19
CA LEU A 489 18.82 0.52 -2.01
C LEU A 489 17.82 -0.64 -2.02
N PRO A 490 17.80 -1.63 -2.91
CA PRO A 490 16.76 -2.66 -2.89
C PRO A 490 16.66 -3.42 -1.56
N PHE A 491 17.76 -3.56 -0.80
CA PHE A 491 17.77 -4.10 0.55
C PHE A 491 17.00 -3.20 1.56
N PHE A 492 17.06 -1.87 1.39
CA PHE A 492 16.40 -0.87 2.25
C PHE A 492 15.13 -0.22 1.65
N SER A 493 14.90 -0.31 0.34
CA SER A 493 13.91 0.47 -0.44
C SER A 493 12.73 -0.37 -0.87
N ASN A 494 12.91 -1.69 -0.98
CA ASN A 494 11.77 -2.59 -1.09
C ASN A 494 11.05 -2.73 0.26
N ASN A 495 11.60 -2.18 1.33
CA ASN A 495 11.12 -2.35 2.70
C ASN A 495 10.96 -1.05 3.52
N VAL A 496 11.22 0.14 2.96
CA VAL A 496 10.97 1.42 3.65
C VAL A 496 10.56 2.51 2.65
N ASN A 497 9.25 2.64 2.41
CA ASN A 497 8.66 3.89 1.93
C ASN A 497 7.86 4.44 3.12
N GLU A 498 8.37 5.32 3.97
CA GLU A 498 8.74 6.72 3.66
C GLU A 498 10.02 7.16 4.40
N VAL A 499 11.11 7.41 3.68
CA VAL A 499 12.24 8.20 4.21
C VAL A 499 12.16 9.61 3.63
N SER A 500 11.83 10.59 4.46
CA SER A 500 11.55 11.96 4.02
C SER A 500 12.78 12.86 3.85
N ASN A 501 14.00 12.38 4.14
CA ASN A 501 15.28 12.89 3.63
C ASN A 501 16.47 12.10 4.21
N VAL A 502 17.39 11.64 3.36
CA VAL A 502 18.73 11.16 3.75
C VAL A 502 19.75 12.22 3.30
N GLN A 503 20.51 12.79 4.24
CA GLN A 503 21.71 13.56 3.93
C GLN A 503 22.92 13.01 4.69
N PHE A 504 24.02 12.83 3.97
CA PHE A 504 25.34 12.66 4.56
C PHE A 504 26.23 13.83 4.11
N ASN A 505 26.28 14.89 4.93
CA ASN A 505 27.54 15.51 5.29
C ASN A 505 27.43 16.44 6.52
N SER A 506 28.39 16.23 7.42
CA SER A 506 28.76 16.91 8.67
C SER A 506 27.71 17.06 9.79
N ALA A 507 27.91 16.17 10.78
CA ALA A 507 27.61 16.32 12.22
C ALA A 507 26.19 15.97 12.73
N SER A 508 25.83 14.68 12.71
CA SER A 508 25.64 13.86 13.93
C SER A 508 25.07 12.47 13.55
N PRO A 509 25.54 11.35 14.13
CA PRO A 509 24.92 10.05 13.93
C PRO A 509 23.47 10.05 14.45
N ILE A 510 22.57 9.30 13.80
CA ILE A 510 21.22 9.07 14.32
C ILE A 510 21.37 8.18 15.55
N ALA A 511 21.27 8.77 16.74
CA ALA A 511 21.13 8.01 17.98
C ALA A 511 19.77 7.31 17.96
N VAL A 512 19.77 6.00 18.18
CA VAL A 512 18.52 5.30 18.45
C VAL A 512 18.13 5.63 19.88
N THR A 513 17.06 6.40 20.00
CA THR A 513 16.52 6.91 21.26
C THR A 513 15.17 6.25 21.52
N SER A 514 14.67 6.32 22.75
CA SER A 514 13.31 5.87 23.07
C SER A 514 12.22 6.52 22.20
N ALA A 515 12.50 7.68 21.60
CA ALA A 515 11.54 8.44 20.78
C ALA A 515 11.42 7.95 19.32
N ASN A 516 12.46 7.32 18.77
CA ASN A 516 12.46 6.83 17.38
C ASN A 516 12.53 5.29 17.27
N ARG A 517 12.78 4.59 18.38
CA ARG A 517 12.79 3.12 18.48
C ARG A 517 11.53 2.49 17.90
N GLY A 518 10.33 2.94 18.29
CA GLY A 518 9.07 2.31 17.84
C GLY A 518 8.81 2.42 16.33
N ALA A 519 9.23 3.51 15.68
CA ALA A 519 9.08 3.68 14.24
C ALA A 519 10.10 2.84 13.44
N ILE A 520 11.33 2.72 13.97
CA ILE A 520 12.35 1.83 13.42
C ILE A 520 11.93 0.36 13.57
N MET A 521 11.38 -0.02 14.72
CA MET A 521 10.91 -1.38 15.00
C MET A 521 9.66 -1.75 14.20
N GLY A 522 8.68 -0.84 14.08
CA GLY A 522 7.49 -1.07 13.25
C GLY A 522 7.84 -1.29 11.77
N SER A 523 8.82 -0.55 11.26
CA SER A 523 9.29 -0.71 9.87
C SER A 523 10.07 -2.01 9.66
N LEU A 524 10.77 -2.52 10.69
CA LEU A 524 11.50 -3.78 10.64
C LEU A 524 10.54 -4.98 10.66
N VAL A 525 9.49 -4.92 11.48
CA VAL A 525 8.43 -5.95 11.57
C VAL A 525 7.63 -6.03 10.28
N ASP A 526 7.25 -4.89 9.70
CA ASP A 526 6.51 -4.83 8.43
C ASP A 526 7.38 -5.27 7.22
N ALA A 527 8.70 -5.17 7.32
CA ALA A 527 9.67 -5.56 6.28
C ALA A 527 10.08 -7.04 6.30
N LEU A 528 9.89 -7.71 7.44
CA LEU A 528 10.12 -9.13 7.63
C LEU A 528 8.83 -9.90 7.30
N ASP A 529 8.44 -9.89 6.03
CA ASP A 529 7.38 -10.75 5.50
C ASP A 529 7.87 -12.21 5.51
N VAL A 530 7.80 -12.85 6.68
CA VAL A 530 8.28 -14.21 6.93
C VAL A 530 7.09 -15.14 7.00
N ASP A 531 6.89 -15.94 5.95
CA ASP A 531 6.00 -17.10 6.01
C ASP A 531 6.67 -18.17 6.88
N ILE A 532 6.12 -18.39 8.09
CA ILE A 532 6.59 -19.42 9.00
C ILE A 532 5.68 -20.64 8.86
N ILE A 533 6.26 -21.81 8.60
CA ILE A 533 5.49 -23.02 8.32
C ILE A 533 4.69 -23.41 9.57
N GLY A 534 3.37 -23.23 9.54
CA GLY A 534 2.44 -23.77 10.54
C GLY A 534 2.24 -22.98 11.84
N GLY A 535 2.67 -21.71 11.92
CA GLY A 535 2.43 -20.82 13.07
C GLY A 535 2.40 -19.34 12.67
N THR A 536 1.87 -18.48 13.53
CA THR A 536 1.89 -17.02 13.33
C THR A 536 2.99 -16.39 14.18
N LEU A 537 3.46 -15.20 13.82
CA LEU A 537 4.28 -14.37 14.72
C LEU A 537 3.60 -14.15 16.10
N GLY A 538 2.27 -14.27 16.16
CA GLY A 538 1.47 -14.26 17.39
C GLY A 538 1.70 -15.45 18.33
N ASP A 539 2.36 -16.52 17.89
CA ASP A 539 2.72 -17.66 18.74
C ASP A 539 4.05 -17.44 19.49
N LEU A 540 4.78 -16.37 19.15
CA LEU A 540 5.94 -15.87 19.91
C LEU A 540 5.53 -14.87 21.00
N VAL A 541 4.24 -14.58 21.17
CA VAL A 541 3.73 -13.61 22.15
C VAL A 541 4.22 -13.93 23.57
N GLY A 542 5.01 -13.03 24.15
CA GLY A 542 5.65 -13.16 25.45
C GLY A 542 7.10 -13.68 25.44
N GLU A 543 7.66 -14.00 24.27
CA GLU A 543 9.07 -14.39 24.10
C GLU A 543 9.92 -13.20 23.63
N GLU A 544 11.18 -13.14 24.10
CA GLU A 544 12.13 -12.07 23.82
C GLU A 544 13.25 -12.57 22.88
N LEU A 545 13.57 -11.78 21.86
CA LEU A 545 14.64 -12.04 20.90
C LEU A 545 15.49 -10.78 20.76
N ASP A 546 16.67 -10.76 21.38
CA ASP A 546 17.56 -9.59 21.22
C ASP A 546 18.39 -9.70 19.95
N VAL A 547 18.29 -8.68 19.12
CA VAL A 547 19.01 -8.53 17.85
C VAL A 547 20.01 -7.39 18.01
N LYS A 548 21.29 -7.65 17.71
CA LYS A 548 22.39 -6.68 17.93
C LYS A 548 22.98 -6.22 16.61
N LEU A 549 22.72 -4.95 16.24
CA LEU A 549 23.22 -4.38 15.00
C LEU A 549 24.53 -3.60 15.24
N TRP A 550 25.58 -3.91 14.47
CA TRP A 550 26.89 -3.29 14.60
C TRP A 550 27.22 -2.39 13.40
N VAL A 551 27.39 -1.09 13.64
CA VAL A 551 27.81 -0.12 12.62
C VAL A 551 29.19 0.43 12.99
N THR A 552 30.24 -0.14 12.42
CA THR A 552 31.62 0.24 12.74
C THR A 552 32.07 1.45 11.94
N ASN A 553 31.80 2.66 12.45
CA ASN A 553 32.52 3.87 12.03
C ASN A 553 32.81 4.74 13.24
N ALA A 554 34.06 4.73 13.71
CA ALA A 554 34.61 5.59 14.77
C ALA A 554 34.26 5.25 16.23
N GLY A 555 34.26 3.96 16.59
CA GLY A 555 34.41 3.50 17.97
C GLY A 555 33.32 3.98 18.95
N ASN A 556 32.14 3.34 18.90
CA ASN A 556 31.25 3.21 20.05
C ASN A 556 30.23 2.07 19.83
N GLU A 557 29.68 1.63 20.96
CA GLU A 557 28.93 0.40 21.30
C GLU A 557 27.87 -0.11 20.31
N PRO A 558 27.58 -1.42 20.34
CA PRO A 558 26.50 -2.01 19.54
C PRO A 558 25.17 -1.36 19.84
N VAL A 559 24.30 -1.29 18.84
CA VAL A 559 22.90 -1.00 19.10
C VAL A 559 22.21 -2.33 19.34
N GLU A 560 21.94 -2.62 20.61
CA GLU A 560 21.18 -3.80 21.05
C GLU A 560 19.68 -3.47 21.05
N PHE A 561 18.87 -4.38 20.51
CA PHE A 561 17.42 -4.24 20.49
C PHE A 561 16.74 -5.53 20.89
N ASP A 562 15.88 -5.46 21.90
CA ASP A 562 15.07 -6.58 22.35
C ASP A 562 13.79 -6.59 21.52
N ILE A 563 13.56 -7.65 20.74
CA ILE A 563 12.31 -7.89 20.03
C ILE A 563 11.44 -8.73 20.95
N ILE A 564 10.51 -8.03 21.61
CA ILE A 564 9.44 -8.66 22.40
C ILE A 564 8.24 -8.79 21.47
N PHE A 565 7.80 -10.03 21.22
CA PHE A 565 6.58 -10.28 20.48
C PHE A 565 5.40 -10.09 21.48
N GLU A 566 4.54 -9.09 21.26
CA GLU A 566 3.41 -8.73 22.14
C GLU A 566 2.05 -9.23 21.64
#